data_AF-A0A4R7ZNY7-F1
#
_entry.id   AF-A0A4R7ZNY7-F1
#
_cell.length_a   1.000
_cell.length_b   1.000
_cell.length_c   1.000
_cell.angle_alpha   90.00
_cell.angle_beta   90.00
_cell.angle_gamma   90.00
#
_symmetry.space_group_name_H-M   'P 1'
#
loop_
_entity.id
_entity.type
_entity.pdbx_description
1 polymer ?
#
loop_
_entity_poly.entity_id
_entity_poly.type
_entity_poly.pdbx_seq_one_letter_code
_entity_poly.pdbx_strand_id
1 'polypeptide(L)'
;MTALTRWHVGAWTTRGTLRGEAPAPGRKRTSDELYFDVVGLARILGRRLSGRDELQVRLWQNELRPTHTRMCGVHTLADPANAQLLQDTAQEALAWLGERAPAGYEFVLTDAVELRPVLDLDGEVVAVDAVVELAGAVLPAARLAAAHVRRSSSGEWYAGDAVCNWSGPHDTADAAIDVVRAARAELVEQLRAAGRDDLAATADRWPAVPVV
;
A
#
# COMPACT_ATOMS: atom_id res chain seq x y z
N MET A 1 -1.62 7.69 -16.23
CA MET A 1 -2.60 6.69 -15.73
C MET A 1 -1.78 5.47 -15.34
N THR A 2 -1.82 4.88 -14.16
CA THR A 2 -2.60 5.05 -12.91
C THR A 2 -1.67 4.62 -11.79
N ALA A 3 -1.53 5.42 -10.73
CA ALA A 3 -0.66 5.09 -9.62
C ALA A 3 -1.46 5.03 -8.33
N LEU A 4 -1.29 3.92 -7.63
CA LEU A 4 -2.02 3.55 -6.43
C LEU A 4 -1.98 4.65 -5.37
N THR A 5 -3.18 4.99 -4.88
CA THR A 5 -3.38 6.00 -3.85
C THR A 5 -3.11 5.39 -2.48
N ARG A 6 -2.02 5.83 -1.85
CA ARG A 6 -1.69 5.82 -0.42
C ARG A 6 -2.64 5.10 0.55
N TRP A 7 -2.10 4.13 1.28
CA TRP A 7 -2.59 3.71 2.58
C TRP A 7 -2.11 4.68 3.67
N HIS A 8 -3.04 5.25 4.44
CA HIS A 8 -2.79 6.20 5.51
C HIS A 8 -2.60 5.49 6.85
N VAL A 9 -1.49 5.79 7.54
CA VAL A 9 -1.41 5.78 9.00
C VAL A 9 -1.85 7.17 9.50
N GLY A 10 -2.60 7.21 10.60
CA GLY A 10 -3.46 8.32 11.05
C GLY A 10 -2.84 9.71 11.29
N ALA A 11 -3.73 10.62 11.69
CA ALA A 11 -3.75 12.05 11.39
C ALA A 11 -2.44 12.86 11.58
N TRP A 12 -1.96 13.46 10.49
CA TRP A 12 -1.65 14.89 10.37
C TRP A 12 -1.49 15.27 8.88
N THR A 13 -2.52 15.95 8.36
CA THR A 13 -2.75 16.42 6.97
C THR A 13 -3.15 15.37 5.91
N THR A 14 -4.14 15.73 5.10
CA THR A 14 -4.99 14.84 4.26
C THR A 14 -4.45 14.58 2.85
N ARG A 15 -3.20 14.92 2.54
CA ARG A 15 -2.68 14.83 1.16
C ARG A 15 -1.17 14.59 1.11
N GLY A 16 -0.73 13.57 0.38
CA GLY A 16 0.68 13.42 0.00
C GLY A 16 0.93 13.57 -1.50
N THR A 17 2.21 13.52 -1.89
CA THR A 17 2.78 13.55 -3.26
C THR A 17 2.44 12.30 -4.08
N LEU A 18 1.67 12.40 -5.15
CA LEU A 18 1.32 11.23 -5.97
C LEU A 18 2.48 10.81 -6.89
N ARG A 19 2.51 9.55 -7.39
CA ARG A 19 3.50 9.07 -8.38
C ARG A 19 3.48 10.01 -9.61
N GLY A 20 4.62 10.63 -9.92
CA GLY A 20 4.75 11.61 -11.00
C GLY A 20 4.50 13.08 -10.60
N GLU A 21 4.11 13.37 -9.36
CA GLU A 21 4.17 14.73 -8.83
C GLU A 21 5.60 15.06 -8.37
N ALA A 22 6.05 16.30 -8.59
CA ALA A 22 7.29 16.77 -7.98
C ALA A 22 7.17 16.76 -6.44
N PRO A 23 8.18 16.26 -5.70
CA PRO A 23 8.21 16.34 -4.24
C PRO A 23 8.00 17.78 -3.78
N ALA A 24 7.13 17.98 -2.79
CA ALA A 24 6.86 19.28 -2.19
C ALA A 24 7.11 19.25 -0.67
N PRO A 25 8.39 19.16 -0.24
CA PRO A 25 8.76 19.08 1.18
C PRO A 25 8.13 20.22 1.98
N GLY A 26 7.42 19.89 3.06
CA GLY A 26 6.79 20.85 3.97
C GLY A 26 5.44 21.39 3.52
N ARG A 27 4.90 20.94 2.37
CA ARG A 27 3.54 21.26 1.89
C ARG A 27 2.68 20.04 1.57
N LYS A 28 3.30 18.94 1.11
CA LYS A 28 2.69 17.63 0.90
C LYS A 28 3.65 16.59 1.50
N ARG A 29 3.13 15.48 2.04
CA ARG A 29 3.98 14.34 2.38
C ARG A 29 4.69 13.87 1.13
N THR A 30 6.00 14.09 1.05
CA THR A 30 6.82 13.40 0.05
C THR A 30 6.77 11.92 0.35
N SER A 31 6.96 11.07 -0.66
CA SER A 31 7.18 9.66 -0.42
C SER A 31 8.35 9.48 0.59
N ASP A 32 9.27 10.43 0.61
CA ASP A 32 10.56 10.55 1.31
C ASP A 32 10.58 10.77 2.84
N GLU A 33 9.44 10.84 3.53
CA GLU A 33 9.41 11.15 4.99
C GLU A 33 9.70 9.92 5.87
N LEU A 34 10.83 9.24 5.67
CA LEU A 34 11.01 7.88 6.20
C LEU A 34 12.33 7.54 6.86
N TYR A 35 12.26 7.63 8.18
CA TYR A 35 13.02 6.72 9.03
C TYR A 35 12.14 6.18 10.14
N PHE A 36 11.37 7.09 10.76
CA PHE A 36 10.50 6.77 11.88
C PHE A 36 9.20 6.07 11.46
N ASP A 37 8.65 6.38 10.27
CA ASP A 37 7.36 5.86 9.84
C ASP A 37 7.39 4.37 9.45
N VAL A 38 8.54 3.79 9.08
CA VAL A 38 8.69 2.32 8.90
C VAL A 38 8.44 1.59 10.22
N VAL A 39 9.07 2.09 11.29
CA VAL A 39 8.94 1.54 12.64
C VAL A 39 7.52 1.77 13.16
N GLY A 40 6.96 2.96 12.91
CA GLY A 40 5.57 3.28 13.23
C GLY A 40 4.56 2.37 12.52
N LEU A 41 4.75 2.15 11.21
CA LEU A 41 3.91 1.28 10.39
C LEU A 41 3.98 -0.17 10.88
N ALA A 42 5.18 -0.71 11.11
CA ALA A 42 5.34 -2.05 11.65
C ALA A 42 4.59 -2.21 12.99
N ARG A 43 4.66 -1.22 13.89
CA ARG A 43 3.92 -1.25 15.16
C ARG A 43 2.40 -1.25 14.98
N ILE A 44 1.88 -0.43 14.06
CA ILE A 44 0.43 -0.39 13.76
C ILE A 44 -0.05 -1.72 13.22
N LEU A 45 0.76 -2.36 12.38
CA LEU A 45 0.50 -3.70 11.86
C LEU A 45 0.79 -4.82 12.88
N GLY A 46 1.17 -4.48 14.11
CA GLY A 46 1.23 -5.41 15.23
C GLY A 46 2.63 -5.79 15.71
N ARG A 47 3.70 -5.21 15.18
CA ARG A 47 5.07 -5.43 15.70
C ARG A 47 5.17 -4.90 17.12
N ARG A 48 5.47 -5.80 18.06
CA ARG A 48 5.72 -5.44 19.47
C ARG A 48 7.18 -5.07 19.65
N LEU A 49 7.42 -3.93 20.28
CA LEU A 49 8.74 -3.47 20.68
C LEU A 49 8.96 -3.76 22.17
N SER A 50 10.22 -3.90 22.59
CA SER A 50 10.53 -3.88 24.02
C SER A 50 10.31 -2.47 24.59
N GLY A 51 10.12 -2.36 25.91
CA GLY A 51 9.95 -1.04 26.55
C GLY A 51 11.16 -0.11 26.33
N ARG A 52 12.37 -0.67 26.21
CA ARG A 52 13.58 0.09 25.87
C ARG A 52 13.51 0.64 24.45
N ASP A 53 13.14 -0.19 23.49
CA ASP A 53 13.06 0.22 22.08
C ASP A 53 11.95 1.25 21.89
N GLU A 54 10.83 1.13 22.61
CA GLU A 54 9.78 2.15 22.58
C GLU A 54 10.25 3.50 23.10
N LEU A 55 11.03 3.53 24.19
CA LEU A 55 11.62 4.77 24.70
C LEU A 55 12.61 5.36 23.69
N GLN A 56 13.45 4.52 23.09
CA GLN A 56 14.42 4.94 22.08
C GLN A 56 13.71 5.57 20.86
N VAL A 57 12.62 4.93 20.41
CA VAL A 57 11.78 5.43 19.33
C VAL A 57 11.17 6.80 19.66
N ARG A 58 10.68 7.00 20.89
CA ARG A 58 10.17 8.31 21.34
C ARG A 58 11.25 9.39 21.40
N LEU A 59 12.47 9.03 21.79
CA LEU A 59 13.60 9.97 21.80
C LEU A 59 13.91 10.46 20.38
N TRP A 60 13.97 9.55 19.40
CA TRP A 60 14.14 9.92 17.99
C TRP A 60 13.02 10.83 17.48
N GLN A 61 11.76 10.58 17.83
CA GLN A 61 10.63 11.45 17.46
C GLN A 61 10.78 12.89 17.97
N ASN A 62 11.28 13.05 19.19
CA ASN A 62 11.47 14.37 19.80
C ASN A 62 12.60 15.17 19.13
N GLU A 63 13.68 14.48 18.73
CA GLU A 63 14.82 15.09 18.05
C GLU A 63 14.49 15.43 16.58
N LEU A 64 13.72 14.57 15.91
CA LEU A 64 13.38 14.68 14.49
C LEU A 64 12.09 15.49 14.22
N ARG A 65 11.83 16.56 15.00
CA ARG A 65 10.55 17.32 15.00
C ARG A 65 9.81 17.39 13.64
N PRO A 66 8.47 17.28 13.61
CA PRO A 66 7.65 17.21 12.38
C PRO A 66 7.82 18.35 11.36
N THR A 67 8.40 19.47 11.77
CA THR A 67 8.64 20.64 10.90
C THR A 67 9.93 20.54 10.08
N HIS A 68 10.79 19.55 10.36
CA HIS A 68 12.01 19.30 9.60
C HIS A 68 11.71 18.28 8.50
N THR A 69 11.37 18.78 7.31
CA THR A 69 11.29 17.92 6.13
C THR A 69 12.71 17.52 5.71
N ARG A 70 13.02 16.23 5.81
CA ARG A 70 14.35 15.69 5.53
C ARG A 70 14.21 14.42 4.71
N MET A 71 15.15 14.22 3.79
CA MET A 71 15.21 13.06 2.90
C MET A 71 15.50 11.76 3.67
N CYS A 72 14.82 10.68 3.29
CA CYS A 72 15.21 9.30 3.57
C CYS A 72 16.69 9.06 3.19
N GLY A 73 17.45 8.31 3.99
CA GLY A 73 18.87 8.00 3.79
C GLY A 73 19.92 9.08 4.16
N VAL A 74 19.53 10.33 4.47
CA VAL A 74 20.43 11.35 5.04
C VAL A 74 20.54 11.26 6.58
N HIS A 75 21.76 11.20 7.13
CA HIS A 75 22.01 11.22 8.57
C HIS A 75 21.51 12.53 9.20
N THR A 76 20.49 12.45 10.06
CA THR A 76 19.81 13.66 10.56
C THR A 76 19.64 13.73 12.08
N LEU A 77 20.15 12.74 12.81
CA LEU A 77 20.39 12.88 14.25
C LEU A 77 21.76 13.53 14.46
N ALA A 78 21.89 14.32 15.51
CA ALA A 78 23.16 15.00 15.82
C ALA A 78 24.27 13.99 16.16
N ASP A 79 23.88 12.85 16.74
CA ASP A 79 24.76 11.74 17.07
C ASP A 79 24.78 10.68 15.94
N PRO A 80 25.94 10.47 15.28
CA PRO A 80 26.08 9.45 14.24
C PRO A 80 25.77 8.02 14.71
N ALA A 81 26.06 7.68 15.97
CA ALA A 81 25.76 6.35 16.50
C ALA A 81 24.25 6.12 16.62
N ASN A 82 23.51 7.15 17.04
CA ASN A 82 22.04 7.10 17.06
C ASN A 82 21.45 7.08 15.66
N ALA A 83 22.05 7.77 14.69
CA ALA A 83 21.62 7.73 13.30
C ALA A 83 21.74 6.32 12.71
N GLN A 84 22.86 5.62 12.99
CA GLN A 84 23.05 4.24 12.57
C GLN A 84 22.03 3.30 13.22
N LEU A 85 21.81 3.42 14.54
CA LEU A 85 20.85 2.59 15.26
C LEU A 85 19.42 2.74 14.72
N LEU A 86 19.02 3.96 14.36
CA LEU A 86 17.73 4.22 13.72
C LEU A 86 17.62 3.52 12.36
N GLN A 87 18.67 3.60 11.54
CA GLN A 87 18.72 2.93 10.24
C GLN A 87 18.57 1.40 10.40
N ASP A 88 19.34 0.79 11.29
CA ASP A 88 19.30 -0.65 11.54
C ASP A 88 17.89 -1.07 12.00
N THR A 89 17.29 -0.30 12.92
CA THR A 89 15.93 -0.55 13.42
C THR A 89 14.88 -0.45 12.30
N ALA A 90 15.03 0.50 11.38
CA ALA A 90 14.13 0.64 10.24
C ALA A 90 14.28 -0.53 9.25
N GLN A 91 15.50 -1.03 9.02
CA GLN A 91 15.75 -2.21 8.19
C GLN A 91 15.15 -3.48 8.81
N GLU A 92 15.28 -3.67 10.12
CA GLU A 92 14.61 -4.77 10.82
C GLU A 92 13.08 -4.69 10.70
N ALA A 93 12.52 -3.48 10.85
CA ALA A 93 11.09 -3.26 10.69
C ALA A 93 10.64 -3.55 9.25
N LEU A 94 11.41 -3.15 8.25
CA LEU A 94 11.13 -3.45 6.84
C LEU A 94 11.18 -4.95 6.55
N ALA A 95 12.19 -5.67 7.05
CA ALA A 95 12.27 -7.12 6.91
C ALA A 95 11.05 -7.82 7.53
N TRP A 96 10.67 -7.38 8.74
CA TRP A 96 9.47 -7.89 9.42
C TRP A 96 8.16 -7.62 8.65
N LEU A 97 8.06 -6.45 8.00
CA LEU A 97 6.95 -6.10 7.12
C LEU A 97 6.94 -6.99 5.87
N GLY A 98 8.10 -7.24 5.27
CA GLY A 98 8.26 -8.10 4.10
C GLY A 98 7.72 -9.51 4.32
N GLU A 99 7.99 -10.11 5.48
CA GLU A 99 7.42 -11.43 5.87
C GLU A 99 5.89 -11.46 5.95
N ARG A 100 5.24 -10.29 6.02
CA ARG A 100 3.80 -10.12 6.23
C ARG A 100 3.11 -9.40 5.07
N ALA A 101 3.83 -9.18 3.97
CA ALA A 101 3.22 -8.64 2.78
C ALA A 101 2.07 -9.55 2.31
N PRO A 102 0.91 -9.00 1.92
CA PRO A 102 -0.14 -9.79 1.28
C PRO A 102 0.40 -10.53 0.05
N ALA A 103 -0.15 -11.71 -0.24
CA ALA A 103 0.28 -12.51 -1.37
C ALA A 103 0.18 -11.72 -2.70
N GLY A 104 1.25 -11.76 -3.51
CA GLY A 104 1.36 -10.98 -4.74
C GLY A 104 1.79 -9.51 -4.53
N TYR A 105 2.13 -9.11 -3.31
CA TYR A 105 2.62 -7.77 -2.99
C TYR A 105 3.96 -7.82 -2.24
N GLU A 106 4.70 -6.73 -2.30
CA GLU A 106 5.92 -6.54 -1.54
C GLU A 106 5.97 -5.13 -0.92
N PHE A 107 6.56 -5.04 0.27
CA PHE A 107 6.97 -3.76 0.83
C PHE A 107 8.35 -3.40 0.28
N VAL A 108 8.45 -2.27 -0.39
CA VAL A 108 9.72 -1.73 -0.86
C VAL A 108 10.05 -0.43 -0.17
N LEU A 109 11.33 -0.23 0.09
CA LEU A 109 11.87 1.02 0.58
C LEU A 109 12.50 1.79 -0.59
N THR A 110 11.85 2.88 -0.99
CA THR A 110 12.37 3.88 -1.91
C THR A 110 12.76 5.12 -1.10
N ASP A 111 12.29 6.28 -1.53
CA ASP A 111 12.00 7.40 -0.65
C ASP A 111 10.87 7.06 0.35
N ALA A 112 9.86 6.29 -0.09
CA ALA A 112 8.73 5.76 0.67
C ALA A 112 8.90 4.31 1.16
N VAL A 113 8.12 3.90 2.17
CA VAL A 113 7.71 2.50 2.28
C VAL A 113 6.43 2.38 1.48
N GLU A 114 6.51 1.64 0.39
CA GLU A 114 5.40 1.39 -0.51
C GLU A 114 5.04 -0.10 -0.44
N LEU A 115 3.74 -0.40 -0.29
CA LEU A 115 3.22 -1.71 -0.64
C LEU A 115 2.88 -1.66 -2.13
N ARG A 116 3.58 -2.42 -2.95
CA ARG A 116 3.34 -2.48 -4.39
C ARG A 116 3.08 -3.90 -4.86
N PRO A 117 2.32 -4.09 -5.95
CA PRO A 117 2.16 -5.41 -6.54
C PRO A 117 3.51 -5.93 -7.06
N VAL A 118 3.77 -7.21 -6.84
CA VAL A 118 4.88 -7.92 -7.48
C VAL A 118 4.51 -8.14 -8.94
N LEU A 119 5.38 -7.72 -9.87
CA LEU A 119 5.12 -7.76 -11.31
C LEU A 119 5.55 -9.09 -11.97
N ASP A 120 5.93 -10.08 -11.17
CA ASP A 120 6.26 -11.42 -11.63
C ASP A 120 4.98 -12.21 -11.93
N LEU A 121 4.74 -12.46 -13.22
CA LEU A 121 3.57 -13.21 -13.69
C LEU A 121 3.73 -14.72 -13.53
N ASP A 122 4.90 -15.22 -13.16
CA ASP A 122 5.15 -16.66 -12.92
C ASP A 122 4.91 -17.04 -11.45
N GLY A 123 4.67 -16.07 -10.57
CA GLY A 123 4.37 -16.30 -9.16
C GLY A 123 3.09 -17.11 -8.93
N GLU A 124 3.03 -17.86 -7.82
CA GLU A 124 1.85 -18.67 -7.46
C GLU A 124 0.58 -17.81 -7.30
N VAL A 125 0.74 -16.56 -6.85
CA VAL A 125 -0.33 -15.58 -6.72
C VAL A 125 0.05 -14.33 -7.49
N VAL A 126 -0.84 -13.89 -8.38
CA VAL A 126 -0.66 -12.68 -9.19
C VAL A 126 -1.66 -11.62 -8.73
N ALA A 127 -1.17 -10.50 -8.21
CA ALA A 127 -2.02 -9.39 -7.81
C ALA A 127 -2.77 -8.81 -9.02
N VAL A 128 -4.06 -8.52 -8.85
CA VAL A 128 -4.86 -7.89 -9.92
C VAL A 128 -4.26 -6.53 -10.30
N ASP A 129 -3.72 -5.80 -9.32
CA ASP A 129 -3.00 -4.54 -9.56
C ASP A 129 -1.74 -4.72 -10.42
N ALA A 130 -1.02 -5.85 -10.30
CA ALA A 130 0.11 -6.17 -11.19
C ALA A 130 -0.35 -6.29 -12.64
N VAL A 131 -1.46 -7.01 -12.85
CA VAL A 131 -2.07 -7.21 -14.17
C VAL A 131 -2.49 -5.88 -14.78
N VAL A 132 -3.15 -5.02 -14.00
CA VAL A 132 -3.58 -3.70 -14.44
C VAL A 132 -2.38 -2.80 -14.78
N GLU A 133 -1.33 -2.82 -13.97
CA GLU A 133 -0.11 -2.05 -14.24
C GLU A 133 0.60 -2.53 -15.51
N LEU A 134 0.77 -3.85 -15.68
CA LEU A 134 1.43 -4.45 -16.83
C LEU A 134 0.62 -4.33 -18.12
N ALA A 135 -0.71 -4.24 -18.04
CA ALA A 135 -1.56 -4.02 -19.20
C ALA A 135 -1.22 -2.71 -19.93
N GLY A 136 -0.80 -1.68 -19.18
CA GLY A 136 -0.41 -0.38 -19.74
C GLY A 136 -1.54 0.34 -20.47
N ALA A 137 -2.80 -0.06 -20.25
CA ALA A 137 -3.97 0.40 -20.97
C ALA A 137 -5.11 0.79 -20.02
N VAL A 138 -6.05 1.58 -20.53
CA VAL A 138 -7.26 1.96 -19.78
C VAL A 138 -8.27 0.83 -19.87
N LEU A 139 -8.38 0.04 -18.81
CA LEU A 139 -9.34 -1.06 -18.70
C LEU A 139 -10.48 -0.63 -17.77
N PRO A 140 -11.70 -0.42 -18.28
CA PRO A 140 -12.82 0.06 -17.47
C PRO A 140 -13.09 -0.78 -16.21
N ALA A 141 -12.92 -2.09 -16.29
CA ALA A 141 -13.19 -3.00 -15.16
C ALA A 141 -12.10 -2.99 -14.08
N ALA A 142 -10.89 -2.49 -14.39
CA ALA A 142 -9.70 -2.61 -13.54
C ALA A 142 -9.90 -2.11 -12.11
N ARG A 143 -10.53 -0.95 -11.94
CA ARG A 143 -10.73 -0.36 -10.60
C ARG A 143 -11.59 -1.22 -9.70
N LEU A 144 -12.68 -1.78 -10.24
CA LEU A 144 -13.59 -2.61 -9.46
C LEU A 144 -13.03 -4.04 -9.30
N ALA A 145 -12.29 -4.55 -10.28
CA ALA A 145 -11.66 -5.87 -10.23
C ALA A 145 -10.57 -5.99 -9.14
N ALA A 146 -9.87 -4.88 -8.87
CA ALA A 146 -8.86 -4.75 -7.82
C ALA A 146 -9.44 -4.33 -6.44
N ALA A 147 -10.76 -4.10 -6.35
CA ALA A 147 -11.36 -3.57 -5.14
C ALA A 147 -11.41 -4.59 -3.99
N HIS A 148 -11.46 -4.05 -2.77
CA HIS A 148 -11.81 -4.80 -1.57
C HIS A 148 -13.31 -4.66 -1.29
N VAL A 149 -13.82 -5.52 -0.41
CA VAL A 149 -15.17 -5.40 0.15
C VAL A 149 -15.06 -4.93 1.59
N ARG A 150 -15.86 -3.94 1.96
CA ARG A 150 -15.84 -3.37 3.31
C ARG A 150 -17.22 -3.19 3.90
N ARG A 151 -17.33 -3.35 5.22
CA ARG A 151 -18.55 -3.02 5.95
C ARG A 151 -18.52 -1.55 6.39
N SER A 152 -19.59 -0.82 6.13
CA SER A 152 -19.76 0.55 6.62
C SER A 152 -20.22 0.57 8.09
N SER A 153 -20.14 1.74 8.72
CA SER A 153 -20.63 1.95 10.08
C SER A 153 -22.15 1.83 10.21
N SER A 154 -22.90 2.06 9.13
CA SER A 154 -24.34 1.87 9.05
C SER A 154 -24.74 0.41 8.79
N GLY A 155 -23.77 -0.46 8.52
CA GLY A 155 -23.93 -1.90 8.46
C GLY A 155 -24.01 -2.49 7.05
N GLU A 156 -24.12 -1.65 6.00
CA GLU A 156 -24.15 -2.05 4.59
C GLU A 156 -22.74 -2.34 4.06
N TRP A 157 -22.69 -3.10 2.96
CA TRP A 157 -21.46 -3.55 2.31
C TRP A 157 -21.18 -2.78 1.02
N TYR A 158 -19.90 -2.49 0.79
CA TYR A 158 -19.45 -1.76 -0.39
C TYR A 158 -18.24 -2.45 -1.00
N ALA A 159 -18.17 -2.46 -2.32
CA ALA A 159 -16.95 -2.78 -3.06
C ALA A 159 -16.24 -1.47 -3.41
N GLY A 160 -15.01 -1.33 -2.97
CA GLY A 160 -14.29 -0.06 -3.01
C GLY A 160 -12.85 -0.18 -2.56
N ASP A 161 -12.15 0.93 -2.61
CA ASP A 161 -10.93 1.10 -1.82
C ASP A 161 -11.26 1.80 -0.49
N ALA A 162 -10.24 2.09 0.32
CA ALA A 162 -10.41 2.73 1.61
C ALA A 162 -10.97 4.17 1.53
N VAL A 163 -10.93 4.80 0.36
CA VAL A 163 -11.27 6.22 0.13
C VAL A 163 -12.53 6.37 -0.73
N CYS A 164 -12.73 5.48 -1.69
CA CYS A 164 -13.76 5.57 -2.70
C CYS A 164 -14.64 4.32 -2.74
N ASN A 165 -15.96 4.56 -2.79
CA ASN A 165 -16.94 3.53 -3.11
C ASN A 165 -17.05 3.40 -4.62
N TRP A 166 -16.85 2.18 -5.13
CA TRP A 166 -17.02 1.89 -6.55
C TRP A 166 -18.34 1.16 -6.82
N SER A 167 -18.86 0.41 -5.85
CA SER A 167 -20.18 -0.22 -5.90
C SER A 167 -20.79 -0.43 -4.50
N GLY A 168 -22.12 -0.43 -4.43
CA GLY A 168 -22.93 -0.57 -3.22
C GLY A 168 -23.91 0.60 -3.03
N PRO A 169 -24.68 0.62 -1.92
CA PRO A 169 -24.70 -0.38 -0.85
C PRO A 169 -25.23 -1.74 -1.30
N HIS A 170 -24.72 -2.80 -0.66
CA HIS A 170 -25.17 -4.18 -0.78
C HIS A 170 -25.63 -4.71 0.58
N ASP A 171 -26.61 -5.60 0.57
CA ASP A 171 -27.19 -6.16 1.80
C ASP A 171 -26.25 -7.16 2.50
N THR A 172 -25.37 -7.83 1.75
CA THR A 172 -24.44 -8.84 2.26
C THR A 172 -23.03 -8.65 1.72
N ALA A 173 -22.04 -9.20 2.44
CA ALA A 173 -20.65 -9.25 1.99
C ALA A 173 -20.54 -10.02 0.66
N ASP A 174 -21.24 -11.15 0.55
CA ASP A 174 -21.21 -12.00 -0.65
C ASP A 174 -21.73 -11.26 -1.89
N ALA A 175 -22.79 -10.47 -1.75
CA ALA A 175 -23.29 -9.65 -2.86
C ALA A 175 -22.25 -8.62 -3.33
N ALA A 176 -21.52 -7.98 -2.40
CA ALA A 176 -20.44 -7.08 -2.75
C ALA A 176 -19.23 -7.81 -3.38
N ILE A 177 -18.91 -9.02 -2.89
CA ILE A 177 -17.85 -9.88 -3.44
C ILE A 177 -18.19 -10.29 -4.89
N ASP A 178 -19.44 -10.66 -5.15
CA ASP A 178 -19.87 -11.11 -6.48
C ASP A 178 -19.78 -10.00 -7.52
N VAL A 179 -19.99 -8.74 -7.13
CA VAL A 179 -19.74 -7.57 -8.00
C VAL A 179 -18.25 -7.45 -8.36
N VAL A 180 -17.34 -7.65 -7.40
CA VAL A 180 -15.90 -7.65 -7.68
C VAL A 180 -15.51 -8.83 -8.58
N ARG A 181 -16.09 -10.02 -8.35
CA ARG A 181 -15.86 -11.20 -9.20
C ARG A 181 -16.36 -10.98 -10.62
N ALA A 182 -17.51 -10.35 -10.80
CA ALA A 182 -18.02 -10.00 -12.12
C ALA A 182 -17.07 -9.03 -12.84
N ALA A 183 -16.57 -8.00 -12.13
CA ALA A 183 -15.57 -7.08 -12.68
C ALA A 183 -14.25 -7.78 -13.04
N ARG A 184 -13.83 -8.80 -12.27
CA ARG A 184 -12.67 -9.64 -12.61
C ARG A 184 -12.90 -10.45 -13.88
N ALA A 185 -14.08 -11.05 -14.05
CA ALA A 185 -14.43 -11.74 -15.29
C ALA A 185 -14.45 -10.78 -16.49
N GLU A 186 -15.00 -9.58 -16.32
CA GLU A 186 -14.99 -8.54 -17.36
C GLU A 186 -13.56 -8.07 -17.68
N LEU A 187 -12.69 -7.93 -16.67
CA LEU A 187 -11.29 -7.58 -16.86
C LEU A 187 -10.56 -8.61 -17.74
N VAL A 188 -10.83 -9.91 -17.54
CA VAL A 188 -10.28 -10.99 -18.38
C VAL A 188 -10.66 -10.79 -19.85
N GLU A 189 -11.93 -10.52 -20.14
CA GLU A 189 -12.39 -10.27 -21.51
C GLU A 189 -11.78 -9.00 -22.11
N GLN A 190 -11.65 -7.93 -21.31
CA GLN A 190 -10.99 -6.69 -21.74
C GLN A 190 -9.50 -6.91 -22.06
N LEU A 191 -8.80 -7.74 -21.29
CA LEU A 191 -7.39 -8.09 -21.53
C LEU A 191 -7.24 -8.90 -22.82
N ARG A 192 -8.09 -9.91 -23.06
CA ARG A 192 -8.11 -10.68 -24.32
C ARG A 192 -8.39 -9.78 -25.51
N ALA A 193 -9.39 -8.90 -25.41
CA ALA A 193 -9.71 -7.93 -26.46
C ALA A 193 -8.56 -6.95 -26.76
N ALA A 194 -7.71 -6.66 -25.76
CA ALA A 194 -6.51 -5.86 -25.91
C ALA A 194 -5.27 -6.66 -26.39
N GLY A 195 -5.43 -7.95 -26.72
CA GLY A 195 -4.33 -8.83 -27.13
C GLY A 195 -3.38 -9.21 -26.00
N ARG A 196 -3.82 -9.12 -24.74
CA ARG A 196 -3.06 -9.46 -23.53
C ARG A 196 -3.51 -10.80 -22.94
N ASP A 197 -3.48 -11.84 -23.77
CA ASP A 197 -3.81 -13.21 -23.35
C ASP A 197 -2.86 -13.72 -22.26
N ASP A 198 -1.61 -13.24 -22.25
CA ASP A 198 -0.61 -13.47 -21.22
C ASP A 198 -1.11 -13.07 -19.83
N LEU A 199 -1.72 -11.88 -19.74
CA LEU A 199 -2.27 -11.35 -18.49
C LEU A 199 -3.61 -12.02 -18.13
N ALA A 200 -4.47 -12.23 -19.13
CA ALA A 200 -5.76 -12.88 -18.93
C ALA A 200 -5.62 -14.31 -18.40
N ALA A 201 -4.57 -15.02 -18.80
CA ALA A 201 -4.26 -16.39 -18.35
C ALA A 201 -3.90 -16.49 -16.86
N THR A 202 -3.64 -15.37 -16.17
CA THR A 202 -3.31 -15.36 -14.73
C THR A 202 -4.53 -15.39 -13.81
N ALA A 203 -5.75 -15.36 -14.37
CA ALA A 203 -6.99 -15.16 -13.62
C ALA A 203 -7.28 -16.20 -12.54
N ASP A 204 -6.81 -17.43 -12.71
CA ASP A 204 -6.93 -18.52 -11.74
C ASP A 204 -6.00 -18.36 -10.51
N ARG A 205 -4.94 -17.56 -10.67
CA ARG A 205 -3.95 -17.21 -9.62
C ARG A 205 -4.22 -15.87 -8.95
N TRP A 206 -5.31 -15.20 -9.29
CA TRP A 206 -5.69 -13.96 -8.61
C TRP A 206 -6.14 -14.24 -7.17
N PRO A 207 -5.70 -13.44 -6.18
CA PRO A 207 -6.05 -13.67 -4.78
C PRO A 207 -7.55 -13.52 -4.58
N ALA A 208 -8.14 -14.19 -3.58
CA ALA A 208 -9.53 -13.99 -3.20
C ALA A 208 -9.85 -12.50 -2.95
N VAL A 209 -11.12 -12.10 -3.11
CA VAL A 209 -11.55 -10.72 -2.85
C VAL A 209 -11.35 -10.41 -1.36
N PRO A 210 -10.51 -9.42 -1.00
CA PRO A 210 -10.29 -9.09 0.40
C PRO A 210 -11.54 -8.50 1.04
N VAL A 211 -11.83 -8.91 2.27
CA VAL A 211 -12.94 -8.38 3.08
C VAL A 211 -12.34 -7.70 4.32
N VAL A 212 -12.68 -6.41 4.53
CA VAL A 212 -12.12 -5.53 5.56
C VAL A 212 -13.17 -4.82 6.41
#